data_AF-A0A0C1NGK8-F1
#
_entry.id   AF-A0A0C1NGK8-F1
#
_cell.length_a   1.000
_cell.length_b   1.000
_cell.length_c   1.000
_cell.angle_alpha   90.00
_cell.angle_beta   90.00
_cell.angle_gamma   90.00
#
_symmetry.space_group_name_H-M   'P 1'
#
loop_
_entity.id
_entity.type
_entity.pdbx_description
1 polymer ?
#
loop_
_entity_poly.entity_id
_entity_poly.type
_entity_poly.pdbx_seq_one_letter_code
_entity_poly.pdbx_strand_id
1 'polypeptide(L)'
;MKELMVNQESFVRDRIPLRLKNLATHLQQIGSLCSDATQGTATANLIRESLYFIEWTAPDMEIDRACELVELGRTLAKWSFHWEKISSDANARNQMAHEANSLSQKVLEMSGLLGAAS
;
A
#
# COMPACT_ATOMS: atom_id res chain seq x y z
N MET A 1 -4.02 1.09 -22.26
CA MET A 1 -4.08 1.15 -20.79
C MET A 1 -4.39 -0.27 -20.33
N LYS A 2 -3.46 -0.97 -19.67
CA LYS A 2 -3.69 -2.35 -19.24
C LYS A 2 -4.52 -2.27 -17.95
N GLU A 3 -5.77 -2.71 -18.01
CA GLU A 3 -6.66 -2.75 -16.85
C GLU A 3 -6.02 -3.60 -15.74
N LEU A 4 -5.58 -2.96 -14.67
CA LEU A 4 -5.31 -3.66 -13.42
C LEU A 4 -6.66 -3.84 -12.73
N MET A 5 -7.41 -4.86 -13.15
CA MET A 5 -8.58 -5.34 -12.42
C MET A 5 -8.08 -6.32 -11.36
N VAL A 6 -7.61 -5.82 -10.21
CA VAL A 6 -7.83 -6.61 -9.00
C VAL A 6 -9.34 -6.72 -8.86
N ASN A 7 -9.85 -7.94 -8.97
CA ASN A 7 -11.27 -8.17 -8.78
C ASN A 7 -11.59 -8.03 -7.29
N GLN A 8 -12.32 -6.98 -6.94
CA GLN A 8 -12.81 -6.72 -5.58
C GLN A 8 -13.49 -7.98 -5.01
N GLU A 9 -14.33 -8.66 -5.80
CA GLU A 9 -15.09 -9.82 -5.35
C GLU A 9 -14.20 -10.99 -4.93
N SER A 10 -13.07 -11.20 -5.59
CA SER A 10 -12.11 -12.22 -5.17
C SER A 10 -11.28 -11.76 -3.97
N PHE A 11 -10.89 -10.48 -3.95
CA PHE A 11 -10.06 -9.92 -2.87
C PHE A 11 -10.79 -9.93 -1.52
N VAL A 12 -12.06 -9.53 -1.49
CA VAL A 12 -12.86 -9.51 -0.25
C VAL A 12 -13.21 -10.92 0.26
N ARG A 13 -12.97 -11.99 -0.50
CA ARG A 13 -13.12 -13.36 0.01
C ARG A 13 -11.96 -13.79 0.90
N ASP A 14 -10.80 -13.16 0.74
CA ASP A 14 -9.66 -13.42 1.61
C ASP A 14 -9.95 -12.95 3.03
N ARG A 15 -9.39 -13.65 4.03
CA ARG A 15 -9.45 -13.19 5.42
C ARG A 15 -8.61 -11.92 5.58
N ILE A 16 -9.01 -11.03 6.50
CA ILE A 16 -8.33 -9.75 6.77
C ILE A 16 -6.80 -9.89 6.88
N PRO A 17 -6.21 -10.88 7.59
CA PRO A 17 -4.75 -11.07 7.63
C PRO A 17 -4.10 -11.17 6.24
N LEU A 18 -4.73 -11.89 5.29
CA LEU A 18 -4.20 -12.05 3.95
C LEU A 18 -4.36 -10.78 3.11
N ARG A 19 -5.47 -10.05 3.26
CA ARG A 19 -5.66 -8.74 2.63
C ARG A 19 -4.61 -7.73 3.10
N LEU A 20 -4.34 -7.68 4.41
CA LEU A 20 -3.28 -6.85 4.99
C LEU A 20 -1.89 -7.27 4.51
N LYS A 21 -1.61 -8.58 4.43
CA LYS A 21 -0.35 -9.07 3.84
C LYS A 21 -0.17 -8.59 2.40
N ASN A 22 -1.23 -8.64 1.58
CA ASN A 22 -1.17 -8.18 0.19
C ASN A 22 -0.88 -6.66 0.12
N LEU A 23 -1.51 -5.87 0.99
CA LEU A 23 -1.21 -4.45 1.12
C LEU A 23 0.24 -4.19 1.54
N ALA A 24 0.77 -4.93 2.52
CA ALA A 24 2.17 -4.84 2.92
C ALA A 24 3.11 -5.15 1.74
N THR A 25 2.83 -6.21 0.98
CA THR A 25 3.61 -6.55 -0.23
C THR A 25 3.61 -5.40 -1.24
N HIS A 26 2.47 -4.75 -1.49
CA HIS A 26 2.42 -3.58 -2.39
C HIS A 26 3.27 -2.42 -1.86
N LEU A 27 3.21 -2.13 -0.55
CA LEU A 27 4.02 -1.08 0.07
C LEU A 27 5.52 -1.36 -0.05
N GLN A 28 5.95 -2.61 0.14
CA GLN A 28 7.34 -3.02 -0.10
C GLN A 28 7.76 -2.86 -1.57
N GLN A 29 6.87 -3.20 -2.51
CA GLN A 29 7.11 -3.01 -3.94
C GLN A 29 7.21 -1.51 -4.30
N ILE A 30 6.34 -0.67 -3.74
CA ILE A 30 6.43 0.80 -3.88
C ILE A 30 7.80 1.28 -3.37
N GLY A 31 8.20 0.86 -2.18
CA GLY A 31 9.50 1.21 -1.59
C GLY A 31 10.68 0.81 -2.48
N SER A 32 10.60 -0.35 -3.12
CA SER A 32 11.66 -0.86 -3.99
C SER A 32 11.71 -0.13 -5.35
N LEU A 33 10.56 0.14 -5.96
CA LEU A 33 10.45 0.67 -7.31
C LEU A 33 10.58 2.19 -7.37
N CYS A 34 10.11 2.91 -6.35
CA CYS A 34 10.01 4.37 -6.42
C CYS A 34 11.36 5.09 -6.51
N SER A 35 12.48 4.45 -6.14
CA SER A 35 13.81 5.04 -6.31
C SER A 35 14.24 5.17 -7.78
N ASP A 36 13.73 4.28 -8.65
CA ASP A 36 13.98 4.27 -10.08
C ASP A 36 12.92 5.07 -10.85
N ALA A 37 13.34 6.19 -11.45
CA ALA A 37 12.46 7.08 -12.21
C ALA A 37 11.78 6.39 -13.40
N THR A 38 12.36 5.32 -13.95
CA THR A 38 11.77 4.56 -15.06
C THR A 38 10.56 3.72 -14.62
N GLN A 39 10.43 3.44 -13.32
CA GLN A 39 9.35 2.66 -12.72
C GLN A 39 8.16 3.52 -12.29
N GLY A 40 8.09 4.78 -12.72
CA GLY A 40 7.12 5.72 -12.20
C GLY A 40 5.66 5.29 -12.42
N THR A 41 5.32 4.77 -13.60
CA THR A 41 3.97 4.26 -13.90
C THR A 41 3.61 3.04 -13.04
N ALA A 42 4.55 2.12 -12.84
CA ALA A 42 4.34 0.94 -12.01
C ALA A 42 4.12 1.33 -10.55
N THR A 43 4.93 2.27 -10.04
CA THR A 43 4.80 2.81 -8.69
C THR A 43 3.44 3.50 -8.49
N ALA A 44 3.02 4.35 -9.43
CA ALA A 44 1.71 5.01 -9.37
C ALA A 44 0.53 4.03 -9.37
N ASN A 45 0.62 2.96 -10.16
CA ASN A 45 -0.39 1.91 -10.19
C ASN A 45 -0.50 1.16 -8.86
N LEU A 46 0.64 0.80 -8.25
CA LEU A 46 0.67 0.16 -6.93
C LEU A 46 0.04 1.05 -5.86
N ILE A 47 0.34 2.36 -5.84
CA ILE A 47 -0.28 3.31 -4.89
C ILE A 47 -1.80 3.28 -5.03
N ARG A 48 -2.31 3.36 -6.27
CA ARG A 48 -3.75 3.34 -6.56
C ARG A 48 -4.40 2.02 -6.13
N GLU A 49 -3.76 0.89 -6.38
CA GLU A 49 -4.26 -0.42 -5.95
C GLU A 49 -4.26 -0.58 -4.43
N SER A 50 -3.22 -0.10 -3.75
CA SER A 50 -3.17 -0.09 -2.29
C SER A 50 -4.30 0.74 -1.69
N LEU A 51 -4.73 1.84 -2.32
CA LEU A 51 -5.91 2.60 -1.89
C LEU A 51 -7.20 1.77 -1.96
N TYR A 52 -7.40 0.99 -3.02
CA TYR A 52 -8.53 0.06 -3.09
C TYR A 52 -8.45 -1.04 -2.04
N PHE A 53 -7.27 -1.60 -1.77
CA PHE A 53 -7.11 -2.63 -0.75
C PHE A 53 -7.51 -2.10 0.63
N ILE A 54 -7.17 -0.85 0.93
CA ILE A 54 -7.56 -0.17 2.17
C ILE A 54 -9.08 0.01 2.21
N GLU A 55 -9.67 0.56 1.15
CA GLU A 55 -11.12 0.77 1.03
C GLU A 55 -11.92 -0.54 1.22
N TRP A 56 -11.41 -1.65 0.69
CA TRP A 56 -12.07 -2.96 0.76
C TRP A 56 -11.75 -3.76 2.02
N THR A 57 -10.77 -3.33 2.82
CA THR A 57 -10.38 -4.03 4.05
C THR A 57 -10.90 -3.32 5.30
N ALA A 58 -10.85 -1.99 5.33
CA ALA A 58 -11.22 -1.20 6.50
C ALA A 58 -12.66 -1.46 7.02
N PRO A 59 -13.69 -1.63 6.17
CA PRO A 59 -15.06 -1.87 6.65
C PRO A 59 -15.25 -3.16 7.45
N ASP A 60 -14.37 -4.15 7.24
CA ASP A 60 -14.45 -5.45 7.91
C ASP A 60 -13.58 -5.50 9.19
N MET A 61 -12.90 -4.42 9.55
CA MET A 61 -11.99 -4.34 10.70
C MET A 61 -12.63 -3.66 11.91
N GLU A 62 -12.15 -4.00 13.11
CA GLU A 62 -12.46 -3.26 14.33
C GLU A 62 -12.09 -1.77 14.19
N ILE A 63 -12.91 -0.89 14.76
CA ILE A 63 -12.89 0.56 14.48
C ILE A 63 -11.51 1.21 14.66
N ASP A 64 -10.80 0.87 15.73
CA ASP A 64 -9.47 1.44 16.01
C ASP A 64 -8.46 1.02 14.95
N ARG A 65 -8.51 -0.26 14.53
CA ARG A 65 -7.63 -0.80 13.50
C ARG A 65 -7.99 -0.29 12.11
N ALA A 66 -9.28 -0.06 11.84
CA ALA A 66 -9.75 0.55 10.62
C ALA A 66 -9.28 2.01 10.53
N CYS A 67 -9.31 2.76 11.65
CA CYS A 67 -8.80 4.13 11.72
C CYS A 67 -7.31 4.18 11.35
N GLU A 68 -6.49 3.32 11.94
CA GLU A 68 -5.06 3.23 11.59
C GLU A 68 -4.82 2.92 10.10
N LEU A 69 -5.64 2.05 9.51
CA LEU A 69 -5.54 1.71 8.09
C LEU A 69 -5.95 2.89 7.19
N VAL A 70 -6.96 3.66 7.60
CA VAL A 70 -7.41 4.88 6.88
C VAL A 70 -6.37 5.99 6.95
N GLU A 71 -5.65 6.13 8.08
CA GLU A 71 -4.53 7.07 8.18
C GLU A 71 -3.41 6.73 7.18
N LEU A 72 -3.10 5.44 7.00
CA LEU A 72 -2.21 5.00 5.93
C LEU A 72 -2.77 5.37 4.56
N GLY A 73 -4.06 5.14 4.32
CA GLY A 73 -4.73 5.54 3.08
C GLY A 73 -4.59 7.02 2.78
N ARG A 74 -4.64 7.88 3.79
CA ARG A 74 -4.39 9.33 3.65
C ARG A 74 -2.97 9.62 3.16
N THR A 75 -1.96 8.92 3.67
CA THR A 75 -0.57 9.07 3.19
C THR A 75 -0.46 8.69 1.72
N LEU A 76 -1.01 7.55 1.32
CA LEU A 76 -1.00 7.07 -0.07
C LEU A 76 -1.75 8.03 -1.00
N ALA A 77 -2.88 8.58 -0.55
CA ALA A 77 -3.63 9.59 -1.32
C ALA A 77 -2.81 10.86 -1.54
N LYS A 78 -2.03 11.31 -0.54
CA LYS A 78 -1.10 12.45 -0.70
C LYS A 78 -0.01 12.15 -1.71
N TRP A 79 0.59 10.95 -1.67
CA TRP A 79 1.59 10.56 -2.67
C TRP A 79 1.00 10.53 -4.07
N SER A 80 -0.20 9.95 -4.24
CA SER A 80 -0.90 9.90 -5.51
C SER A 80 -1.20 11.31 -6.04
N PHE A 81 -1.70 12.21 -5.18
CA PHE A 81 -2.03 13.59 -5.55
C PHE A 81 -0.78 14.40 -5.93
N HIS A 82 0.35 14.19 -5.26
CA HIS A 82 1.61 14.90 -5.52
C HIS A 82 2.59 14.11 -6.39
N TRP A 83 2.10 13.11 -7.12
CA TRP A 83 2.97 12.14 -7.78
C TRP A 83 3.94 12.76 -8.80
N GLU A 84 3.49 13.72 -9.62
CA GLU A 84 4.36 14.39 -10.59
C GLU A 84 5.55 15.07 -9.90
N LYS A 85 5.29 15.78 -8.79
CA LYS A 85 6.35 16.41 -8.00
C LYS A 85 7.28 15.37 -7.39
N ILE A 86 6.74 14.34 -6.75
CA ILE A 86 7.53 13.28 -6.09
C ILE A 86 8.40 12.56 -7.11
N SER A 87 7.82 12.11 -8.22
CA SER A 87 8.52 11.33 -9.26
C SER A 87 9.65 12.11 -9.93
N SER A 88 9.56 13.44 -10.02
CA SER A 88 10.62 14.28 -10.58
C SER A 88 11.79 14.56 -9.63
N ASP A 89 11.61 14.37 -8.32
CA ASP A 89 12.60 14.73 -7.28
C ASP A 89 13.19 13.47 -6.62
N ALA A 90 14.48 13.22 -6.82
CA ALA A 90 15.17 12.06 -6.26
C ALA A 90 15.13 11.99 -4.73
N ASN A 91 15.18 13.13 -4.03
CA ASN A 91 15.09 13.17 -2.57
C ASN A 91 13.68 12.82 -2.11
N ALA A 92 12.66 13.34 -2.80
CA ALA A 92 11.26 13.01 -2.51
C ALA A 92 10.98 11.52 -2.75
N ARG A 93 11.53 10.93 -3.83
CA ARG A 93 11.44 9.48 -4.11
C ARG A 93 12.10 8.65 -3.01
N ASN A 94 13.30 9.01 -2.58
CA ASN A 94 14.00 8.30 -1.50
C ASN A 94 13.25 8.40 -0.17
N GLN A 95 12.69 9.58 0.16
CA GLN A 95 11.88 9.74 1.36
C GLN A 95 10.62 8.87 1.32
N MET A 96 9.92 8.86 0.18
CA MET A 96 8.77 7.99 -0.04
C MET A 96 9.16 6.51 0.07
N ALA A 97 10.34 6.11 -0.42
CA ALA A 97 10.84 4.74 -0.32
C ALA A 97 10.97 4.29 1.14
N HIS A 98 11.59 5.12 1.97
CA HIS A 98 11.75 4.84 3.39
C HIS A 98 10.39 4.74 4.11
N GLU A 99 9.50 5.69 3.87
CA GLU A 99 8.17 5.71 4.48
C GLU A 99 7.34 4.49 4.04
N ALA A 100 7.38 4.11 2.75
CA ALA A 100 6.69 2.92 2.24
C ALA A 100 7.18 1.62 2.90
N ASN A 101 8.49 1.48 3.12
CA ASN A 101 9.05 0.31 3.82
C ASN A 101 8.62 0.26 5.30
N SER A 102 8.60 1.40 5.99
CA SER A 102 8.09 1.47 7.37
C SER A 102 6.60 1.13 7.46
N LEU A 103 5.79 1.65 6.53
CA LEU A 103 4.36 1.34 6.45
C LEU A 103 4.12 -0.14 6.11
N SER A 104 4.93 -0.71 5.22
CA SER A 104 4.88 -2.15 4.91
C SER A 104 5.05 -2.99 6.17
N GLN A 105 6.07 -2.68 6.97
CA GLN A 105 6.33 -3.39 8.22
C GLN A 105 5.15 -3.24 9.21
N LYS A 106 4.63 -2.02 9.38
CA LYS A 106 3.46 -1.77 10.23
C LYS A 106 2.23 -2.57 9.79
N VAL A 107 1.93 -2.60 8.49
CA VAL A 107 0.78 -3.34 7.96
C VAL A 107 0.97 -4.86 8.10
N LEU A 108 2.21 -5.33 7.95
CA LEU A 108 2.53 -6.74 8.16
C LEU A 108 2.38 -7.14 9.64
N GLU A 109 2.77 -6.27 10.58
CA GLU A 109 2.49 -6.46 12.01
C GLU A 109 0.99 -6.48 12.29
N MET A 110 0.24 -5.53 11.71
CA MET A 110 -1.21 -5.51 11.76
C MET A 110 -1.83 -6.81 11.23
N SER A 111 -1.24 -7.48 10.23
CA SER A 111 -1.79 -8.73 9.73
C SER A 111 -1.78 -9.86 10.78
N GLY A 112 -0.93 -9.77 11.81
CA GLY A 112 -0.72 -10.83 12.81
C GLY A 112 0.06 -12.04 12.28
N LEU A 113 0.56 -12.00 11.03
CA LEU A 113 1.23 -13.14 10.41
C LEU A 113 2.71 -13.29 10.80
N LEU A 114 3.32 -12.29 11.43
CA LEU A 114 4.74 -12.33 11.82
C LEU A 114 5.07 -13.38 12.90
N GLY A 115 4.07 -13.93 13.61
CA GLY A 115 4.25 -14.99 14.61
C GLY A 115 3.68 -16.37 14.21
N ALA A 116 3.02 -16.48 13.06
CA ALA A 116 2.31 -17.71 12.65
C ALA A 116 3.23 -18.78 12.01
N ALA A 117 4.52 -18.48 11.88
CA ALA A 117 5.58 -19.41 11.50
C ALA A 117 6.45 -19.71 12.73
N SER A 118 5.87 -20.39 13.73
CA SER A 118 6.60 -21.02 14.84
C SER A 118 6.11 -22.46 14.98
#